data_AF-A0A6L3NE10-F1
#
_entry.id   AF-A0A6L3NE10-F1
#
_cell.length_a   1.000
_cell.length_b   1.000
_cell.length_c   1.000
_cell.angle_alpha   90.00
_cell.angle_beta   90.00
_cell.angle_gamma   90.00
#
_symmetry.space_group_name_H-M   'P 1'
#
loop_
_entity.id
_entity.type
_entity.pdbx_description
1 polymer ?
#
loop_
_entity_poly.entity_id
_entity_poly.type
_entity_poly.pdbx_seq_one_letter_code
_entity_poly.pdbx_strand_id
1 'polypeptide(L)'
;MKPFTCSASIAAMIACALALSACATEPASPLPPDVAGQNTQTSQTAQAGQAAPPLVGGDRDAHGCIGSAGYAWCERTQQCERPWELAKAHGFANSAQGYAQFCRGGASN
;
A
#
# COMPACT_ATOMS: atom_id res chain seq x y z
N MET A 1 11.03 -5.24 44.67
CA MET A 1 11.57 -6.38 43.90
C MET A 1 11.02 -7.66 44.53
N LYS A 2 10.00 -8.29 43.95
CA LYS A 2 9.41 -9.54 44.45
C LYS A 2 9.83 -10.67 43.50
N PRO A 3 10.42 -11.77 43.98
CA PRO A 3 10.77 -12.90 43.12
C PRO A 3 9.58 -13.83 42.87
N PHE A 4 9.30 -14.02 41.58
CA PHE A 4 9.06 -15.28 40.86
C PHE A 4 8.31 -16.44 41.54
N THR A 5 7.09 -16.65 41.02
CA THR A 5 6.50 -17.92 40.54
C THR A 5 6.66 -19.18 41.41
N CYS A 6 5.52 -19.62 41.96
CA CYS A 6 5.37 -20.89 42.65
C CYS A 6 5.03 -22.02 41.65
N SER A 7 5.83 -23.08 41.75
CA SER A 7 5.48 -24.49 41.54
C SER A 7 4.99 -24.98 40.17
N ALA A 8 5.94 -25.60 39.47
CA ALA A 8 5.74 -26.64 38.47
C ALA A 8 5.10 -27.90 39.06
N SER A 9 4.21 -28.53 38.27
CA SER A 9 3.82 -29.96 38.18
C SER A 9 2.44 -29.93 37.51
N ILE A 10 2.18 -30.51 36.34
CA ILE A 10 2.31 -31.92 35.98
C ILE A 10 2.48 -32.02 34.47
N ALA A 11 3.42 -32.87 34.06
CA ALA A 11 3.63 -33.31 32.69
C ALA A 11 2.37 -33.97 32.12
N ALA A 12 1.94 -33.51 30.96
CA ALA A 12 1.20 -34.33 30.00
C ALA A 12 1.72 -34.00 28.60
N MET A 13 2.81 -34.68 28.26
CA MET A 13 3.27 -34.87 26.89
C MET A 13 2.13 -35.54 26.10
N ILE A 14 1.41 -34.79 25.28
CA ILE A 14 0.67 -35.37 24.16
C ILE A 14 1.28 -34.81 22.90
N ALA A 15 2.29 -35.54 22.44
CA ALA A 15 2.74 -35.51 21.06
C ALA A 15 1.56 -35.91 20.16
N CYS A 16 1.01 -34.93 19.45
CA CYS A 16 0.30 -35.16 18.19
C CYS A 16 0.98 -34.30 17.14
N ALA A 17 2.13 -34.78 16.69
CA ALA A 17 2.51 -34.61 15.31
C ALA A 17 1.49 -35.34 14.42
N LEU A 18 1.44 -34.97 13.14
CA LEU A 18 0.52 -35.40 12.05
C LEU A 18 -0.65 -34.38 11.89
N ALA A 19 -0.72 -33.55 10.85
CA ALA A 19 -0.21 -33.68 9.50
C ALA A 19 0.11 -32.30 8.89
N LEU A 20 1.20 -32.27 8.13
CA LEU A 20 1.51 -31.23 7.16
C LEU A 20 0.34 -31.15 6.15
N SER A 21 -0.35 -30.02 6.10
CA SER A 21 -1.21 -29.71 4.95
C SER A 21 -0.33 -29.31 3.78
N ALA A 22 0.27 -30.31 3.13
CA ALA A 22 0.86 -30.18 1.82
C ALA A 22 -0.26 -30.05 0.77
N CYS A 23 -0.56 -28.83 0.34
CA CYS A 23 -1.26 -28.62 -0.93
C CYS A 23 -0.22 -28.52 -2.05
N ALA A 24 0.25 -29.68 -2.52
CA ALA A 24 0.91 -29.80 -3.81
C ALA A 24 0.15 -30.87 -4.61
N THR A 25 -0.86 -30.43 -5.35
CA THR A 25 -1.30 -31.13 -6.55
C THR A 25 -1.27 -30.10 -7.67
N GLU A 26 -0.12 -30.06 -8.32
CA GLU A 26 0.07 -29.43 -9.62
C GLU A 26 -0.48 -30.39 -10.68
N PRO A 27 -1.55 -30.06 -11.41
CA PRO A 27 -1.84 -30.73 -12.66
C PRO A 27 -0.85 -30.23 -13.72
N ALA A 28 0.02 -31.13 -14.18
CA ALA A 28 0.78 -30.97 -15.40
C ALA A 28 -0.19 -30.75 -16.58
N SER A 29 -0.39 -29.48 -16.92
CA SER A 29 -1.08 -29.06 -18.14
C SER A 29 -0.01 -28.58 -19.13
N PRO A 30 -0.12 -28.96 -20.42
CA PRO A 30 0.95 -28.80 -21.40
C PRO A 30 1.37 -27.33 -21.56
N LEU A 31 2.70 -27.13 -21.63
CA LEU A 31 3.33 -25.87 -22.01
C LEU A 31 2.72 -25.37 -23.33
N PRO A 32 2.20 -24.13 -23.40
CA PRO A 32 1.92 -23.51 -24.68
C PRO A 32 3.25 -23.26 -25.41
N PRO A 33 3.41 -23.68 -26.68
CA PRO A 33 4.40 -23.03 -27.54
C PRO A 33 3.95 -21.57 -27.75
N ASP A 34 4.92 -20.66 -27.73
CA ASP A 34 4.79 -19.20 -27.94
C ASP A 34 4.48 -18.30 -26.72
N VAL A 35 5.51 -18.09 -25.89
CA VAL A 35 5.78 -16.78 -25.26
C VAL A 35 6.90 -16.07 -26.03
N ALA A 36 6.73 -15.98 -27.34
CA ALA A 36 7.38 -14.95 -28.13
C ALA A 36 6.60 -13.64 -27.94
N GLY A 37 7.14 -12.78 -27.07
CA GLY A 37 6.87 -11.34 -26.95
C GLY A 37 5.52 -10.80 -27.42
N GLN A 38 4.56 -10.67 -26.50
CA GLN A 38 3.35 -9.88 -26.69
C GLN A 38 3.13 -8.95 -25.49
N ASN A 39 3.91 -7.87 -25.46
CA ASN A 39 3.44 -6.62 -24.85
C ASN A 39 2.28 -6.12 -25.72
N THR A 40 1.07 -6.60 -25.41
CA THR A 40 -0.15 -6.18 -26.10
C THR A 40 -1.01 -5.39 -25.12
N GLN A 41 -0.58 -4.15 -24.92
CA GLN A 41 -1.39 -3.04 -24.46
C GLN A 41 -2.68 -2.96 -25.29
N THR A 42 -3.76 -3.59 -24.83
CA THR A 42 -5.11 -3.43 -25.37
C THR A 42 -6.12 -3.33 -24.24
N SER A 43 -6.10 -2.14 -23.63
CA SER A 43 -7.30 -1.46 -23.11
C SER A 43 -7.13 0.03 -23.34
N GLN A 44 -6.71 0.39 -24.56
CA GLN A 44 -6.67 1.77 -25.07
C GLN A 44 -6.94 1.70 -26.57
N THR A 45 -8.22 1.80 -26.93
CA THR A 45 -8.70 2.03 -28.30
C THR A 45 -10.07 2.69 -28.10
N ALA A 46 -10.32 3.96 -28.40
CA ALA A 46 -9.69 4.91 -29.32
C ALA A 46 -9.66 6.31 -28.64
N GLN A 47 -8.65 7.14 -28.88
CA GLN A 47 -8.74 8.14 -29.94
C GLN A 47 -7.34 8.54 -30.43
N ALA A 48 -7.14 8.38 -31.74
CA ALA A 48 -6.01 8.93 -32.47
C ALA A 48 -6.20 10.43 -32.67
N GLY A 49 -5.30 11.19 -32.06
CA GLY A 49 -5.05 12.59 -32.34
C GLY A 49 -3.75 12.89 -31.61
N GLN A 50 -2.64 12.97 -32.36
CA GLN A 50 -1.29 13.37 -31.94
C GLN A 50 -1.20 13.58 -30.42
N ALA A 51 -0.74 12.56 -29.69
CA ALA A 51 -0.59 12.68 -28.25
C ALA A 51 0.44 13.77 -27.97
N ALA A 52 -0.05 14.99 -27.74
CA ALA A 52 0.71 16.02 -27.07
C ALA A 52 1.32 15.36 -25.83
N PRO A 53 2.58 15.66 -25.49
CA PRO A 53 3.19 15.13 -24.28
C PRO A 53 2.20 15.31 -23.12
N PRO A 54 2.05 14.31 -22.23
CA PRO A 54 1.11 14.39 -21.13
C PRO A 54 1.35 15.72 -20.39
N LEU A 55 0.29 16.54 -20.30
CA LEU A 55 0.35 17.82 -19.63
C LEU A 55 0.76 17.57 -18.17
N VAL A 56 1.94 18.07 -17.80
CA VAL A 56 2.40 18.04 -16.40
C VAL A 56 1.37 18.76 -15.55
N GLY A 57 0.85 18.10 -14.51
CA GLY A 57 -0.20 18.64 -13.65
C GLY A 57 -1.63 18.45 -14.17
N GLY A 58 -1.85 17.57 -15.14
CA GLY A 58 -3.19 17.13 -15.55
C GLY A 58 -3.90 16.20 -14.54
N ASP A 59 -3.18 15.71 -13.54
CA ASP A 59 -3.62 14.71 -12.55
C ASP A 59 -4.16 15.32 -11.23
N ARG A 60 -4.90 16.44 -11.34
CA ARG A 60 -5.50 17.09 -10.17
C ARG A 60 -6.64 16.24 -9.57
N ASP A 61 -6.66 16.12 -8.24
CA ASP A 61 -7.77 15.51 -7.50
C ASP A 61 -8.95 16.48 -7.27
N ALA A 62 -9.96 16.05 -6.49
CA ALA A 62 -11.14 16.86 -6.16
C ALA A 62 -10.82 18.16 -5.38
N HIS A 63 -9.67 18.20 -4.69
CA HIS A 63 -9.17 19.38 -3.98
C HIS A 63 -8.19 20.19 -4.84
N GLY A 64 -7.91 19.76 -6.08
CA GLY A 64 -6.95 20.39 -6.96
C GLY A 64 -5.50 20.01 -6.70
N CYS A 65 -5.24 19.02 -5.84
CA CYS A 65 -3.89 18.56 -5.53
C CYS A 65 -3.33 17.70 -6.68
N ILE A 66 -2.07 17.95 -7.05
CA ILE A 66 -1.38 17.23 -8.12
C ILE A 66 -0.60 16.06 -7.51
N GLY A 67 -1.16 14.85 -7.60
CA GLY A 67 -0.57 13.65 -7.01
C GLY A 67 0.80 13.30 -7.60
N SER A 68 1.02 13.55 -8.89
CA SER A 68 2.28 13.32 -9.60
C SER A 68 3.42 14.24 -9.12
N ALA A 69 3.08 15.42 -8.60
CA ALA A 69 4.01 16.33 -7.92
C ALA A 69 4.17 15.98 -6.42
N GLY A 70 3.43 14.97 -5.95
CA GLY A 70 3.43 14.46 -4.59
C GLY A 70 2.69 15.34 -3.59
N TYR A 71 1.72 16.11 -4.06
CA TYR A 71 0.79 16.83 -3.20
C TYR A 71 -0.36 15.93 -2.79
N ALA A 72 -0.75 16.01 -1.51
CA ALA A 72 -1.93 15.36 -0.95
C ALA A 72 -2.75 16.39 -0.16
N TRP A 73 -4.07 16.24 -0.18
CA TRP A 73 -4.96 17.11 0.59
C TRP A 73 -4.85 16.85 2.10
N CYS A 74 -4.68 17.92 2.88
CA CYS A 74 -4.69 17.87 4.33
C CYS A 74 -5.86 18.67 4.88
N GLU A 75 -6.86 17.99 5.47
CA GLU A 75 -8.04 18.66 6.03
C GLU A 75 -7.65 19.71 7.10
N ARG A 76 -6.62 19.43 7.91
CA ARG A 76 -6.19 20.35 8.98
C ARG A 76 -5.56 21.64 8.50
N THR A 77 -4.84 21.64 7.39
CA THR A 77 -4.27 22.88 6.82
C THR A 77 -5.12 23.45 5.70
N GLN A 78 -6.16 22.72 5.28
CA GLN A 78 -6.98 22.98 4.10
C GLN A 78 -6.15 23.29 2.86
N GLN A 79 -5.03 22.59 2.70
CA GLN A 79 -4.05 22.80 1.65
C GLN A 79 -3.52 21.48 1.10
N CYS A 80 -2.99 21.57 -0.11
CA CYS A 80 -2.22 20.50 -0.73
C CYS A 80 -0.80 20.52 -0.15
N GLU A 81 -0.49 19.53 0.68
CA GLU A 81 0.79 19.41 1.37
C GLU A 81 1.60 18.25 0.80
N ARG A 82 2.94 18.33 0.89
CA ARG A 82 3.83 17.22 0.56
C ARG A 82 4.09 16.41 1.84
N PRO A 83 3.62 15.15 1.96
CA PRO A 83 3.66 14.41 3.22
C PRO A 83 5.04 14.32 3.88
N TRP A 84 6.11 14.27 3.09
CA TRP A 84 7.48 14.16 3.60
C TRP A 84 8.07 15.48 4.10
N GLU A 85 7.72 16.61 3.49
CA GLU A 85 8.13 17.94 3.98
C GLU A 85 7.41 18.24 5.29
N LEU A 86 6.12 17.93 5.33
CA LEU A 86 5.29 18.08 6.50
C LEU A 86 5.74 17.17 7.66
N ALA A 87 6.08 15.92 7.36
CA ALA A 87 6.67 14.98 8.33
C ALA A 87 7.95 15.53 8.93
N LYS A 88 8.85 16.06 8.10
CA LYS A 88 10.09 16.69 8.55
C LYS A 88 9.84 17.94 9.40
N ALA A 89 8.88 18.78 9.00
CA ALA A 89 8.58 20.04 9.70
C ALA A 89 7.90 19.83 11.06
N HIS A 90 7.03 18.83 11.16
CA HIS A 90 6.23 18.58 12.36
C HIS A 90 6.69 17.37 13.20
N GLY A 91 7.78 16.71 12.80
CA GLY A 91 8.41 15.66 13.60
C GLY A 91 7.58 14.38 13.71
N PHE A 92 6.79 14.04 12.67
CA PHE A 92 6.07 12.77 12.61
C PHE A 92 6.69 11.82 11.58
N ALA A 93 6.31 10.54 11.65
CA ALA A 93 6.81 9.53 10.72
C ALA A 93 6.45 9.89 9.26
N ASN A 94 7.43 9.87 8.36
CA ASN A 94 7.20 9.99 6.92
C ASN A 94 6.50 8.72 6.38
N SER A 95 5.20 8.61 6.66
CA SER A 95 4.35 7.49 6.30
C SER A 95 2.93 7.96 6.04
N ALA A 96 2.17 7.19 5.25
CA ALA A 96 0.77 7.48 4.97
C ALA A 96 -0.07 7.59 6.26
N GLN A 97 0.21 6.73 7.24
CA GLN A 97 -0.46 6.76 8.54
C GLN A 97 -0.12 8.02 9.34
N GLY A 98 1.15 8.42 9.39
CA GLY A 98 1.59 9.63 10.09
C GLY A 98 0.93 10.87 9.50
N TYR A 99 0.92 10.98 8.18
CA TYR A 99 0.25 12.06 7.46
C TYR A 99 -1.27 12.06 7.70
N ALA A 100 -1.94 10.92 7.60
CA ALA A 100 -3.38 10.81 7.83
C ALA A 100 -3.77 11.17 9.27
N GLN A 101 -2.95 10.84 10.26
CA GLN A 101 -3.17 11.26 11.64
C GLN A 101 -2.97 12.76 11.82
N PHE A 102 -1.91 13.32 11.23
CA PHE A 102 -1.64 14.76 11.22
C PHE A 102 -2.82 15.53 10.62
N CYS A 103 -3.34 15.07 9.48
CA CYS A 103 -4.38 15.79 8.74
C CYS A 103 -5.80 15.60 9.27
N ARG A 104 -6.10 14.56 10.06
CA ARG A 104 -7.45 14.26 10.58
C ARG A 104 -8.03 15.32 11.52
N GLY A 105 -7.21 16.19 12.10
CA GLY A 105 -7.63 17.20 13.07
C GLY A 105 -8.27 18.46 12.46
N GLY A 106 -8.56 18.45 11.15
CA GLY A 106 -9.08 19.60 10.41
C GLY A 106 -10.56 19.59 10.09
N ALA A 107 -11.23 18.45 10.21
CA ALA A 107 -12.67 18.36 10.07
C ALA A 107 -13.33 19.02 11.30
N SER A 108 -13.42 20.33 11.31
CA SER A 108 -14.21 21.08 12.28
C SER A 108 -14.95 22.20 11.56
N ASN A 109 -16.24 21.91 11.33
CA ASN A 109 -17.33 22.70 10.72
C ASN A 109 -17.27 22.97 9.21
#